data_AF-A0A1C6DCV7-F1
#
_entry.id   AF-A0A1C6DCV7-F1
#
_cell.length_a   1.000
_cell.length_b   1.000
_cell.length_c   1.000
_cell.angle_alpha   90.00
_cell.angle_beta   90.00
_cell.angle_gamma   90.00
#
_symmetry.space_group_name_H-M   'P 1'
#
loop_
_entity.id
_entity.type
_entity.pdbx_description
1 polymer ?
#
loop_
_entity_poly.entity_id
_entity_poly.type
_entity_poly.pdbx_seq_one_letter_code
_entity_poly.pdbx_strand_id
1 'polypeptide(L)'
;MTYDEFIKKHNGVAVNYDGAAGKQCVDLATAYFNEVFGSGIKNFWYDAHHFWDLFDKNTWLKANFTKVKNTPSFVPKKGDVAIWSGTLNGGWGHIAICTGEGNTNYFYSYDQNWSGKACTKVKHTYDHIAGFLRPKKQSKISAKVLDKTGYKQGNKTNGVLALKELLLLAKAVKLHNVGMDKNGTYGKGTAKAVNTLLKKWGYSENGIAGVNFIKKLSDEITKKIK
;
A
#
# COMPACT_ATOMS: atom_id res chain seq x y z
N MET A 1 9.78 -7.05 4.90
CA MET A 1 8.35 -6.75 5.15
C MET A 1 7.63 -6.39 3.85
N THR A 2 6.32 -6.14 3.88
CA THR A 2 5.51 -5.54 2.81
C THR A 2 5.45 -4.02 2.98
N TYR A 3 4.93 -3.31 1.96
CA TYR A 3 4.64 -1.88 2.06
C TYR A 3 3.76 -1.55 3.27
N ASP A 4 2.67 -2.29 3.49
CA ASP A 4 1.72 -1.99 4.57
C ASP A 4 2.34 -2.20 5.95
N GLU A 5 3.15 -3.25 6.10
CA GLU A 5 3.92 -3.49 7.32
C GLU A 5 4.94 -2.39 7.57
N PHE A 6 5.62 -1.91 6.52
CA PHE A 6 6.57 -0.80 6.60
C PHE A 6 5.88 0.49 7.04
N ILE A 7 4.78 0.87 6.38
CA ILE A 7 4.02 2.08 6.76
C ILE A 7 3.49 1.95 8.19
N LYS A 8 2.96 0.79 8.59
CA LYS A 8 2.50 0.58 9.96
C LYS A 8 3.63 0.76 10.99
N LYS A 9 4.85 0.30 10.67
CA LYS A 9 6.02 0.41 11.54
C LYS A 9 6.51 1.85 11.67
N HIS A 10 6.52 2.61 10.57
CA HIS A 10 7.21 3.91 10.51
C HIS A 10 6.28 5.12 10.62
N ASN A 11 4.97 5.00 10.38
CA ASN A 11 4.05 6.13 10.51
C ASN A 11 4.05 6.69 11.94
N GLY A 12 4.29 8.00 12.07
CA GLY A 12 4.49 8.69 13.35
C GLY A 12 5.90 8.56 13.94
N VAL A 13 6.79 7.80 13.31
CA VAL A 13 8.17 7.58 13.76
C VAL A 13 9.13 8.40 12.92
N ALA A 14 10.12 8.99 13.59
CA ALA A 14 11.19 9.75 12.97
C ALA A 14 12.43 8.85 12.83
N VAL A 15 12.69 8.38 11.61
CA VAL A 15 13.74 7.42 11.25
C VAL A 15 15.05 8.15 10.98
N ASN A 16 16.15 7.69 11.60
CA ASN A 16 17.51 8.01 11.19
C ASN A 16 18.14 6.69 10.78
N TYR A 17 18.23 6.44 9.48
CA TYR A 17 18.62 5.14 8.94
C TYR A 17 20.10 5.12 8.53
N ASP A 18 20.59 6.23 7.98
CA ASP A 18 21.96 6.32 7.49
C ASP A 18 22.98 6.78 8.56
N GLY A 19 22.49 7.30 9.69
CA GLY A 19 23.31 7.83 10.79
C GLY A 19 23.88 9.23 10.52
N ALA A 20 23.50 9.90 9.43
CA ALA A 20 24.03 11.17 8.96
C ALA A 20 22.90 12.21 8.79
N ALA A 21 23.22 13.49 8.94
CA ALA A 21 22.29 14.62 8.73
C ALA A 21 20.94 14.59 9.50
N GLY A 22 20.73 13.66 10.44
CA GLY A 22 19.58 13.61 11.33
C GLY A 22 18.45 12.70 10.82
N LYS A 23 17.23 13.23 10.70
CA LYS A 23 16.03 12.47 10.32
C LYS A 23 15.41 13.13 9.09
N GLN A 24 15.81 12.69 7.91
CA GLN A 24 15.56 13.33 6.62
C GLN A 24 14.59 12.51 5.75
N CYS A 25 14.13 13.08 4.64
CA CYS A 25 13.27 12.38 3.69
C CYS A 25 13.97 11.15 3.07
N VAL A 26 15.27 11.27 2.82
CA VAL A 26 16.13 10.20 2.28
C VAL A 26 16.27 9.02 3.25
N ASP A 27 16.23 9.25 4.56
CA ASP A 27 16.25 8.16 5.56
C ASP A 27 15.04 7.22 5.41
N LEU A 28 13.84 7.80 5.30
CA LEU A 28 12.62 7.02 5.14
C LEU A 28 12.64 6.23 3.82
N ALA A 29 13.10 6.85 2.73
CA ALA A 29 13.25 6.19 1.44
C ALA A 29 14.29 5.06 1.51
N THR A 30 15.44 5.29 2.13
CA THR A 30 16.52 4.29 2.28
C THR A 30 16.07 3.12 3.16
N ALA A 31 15.37 3.40 4.26
CA ALA A 31 14.75 2.38 5.09
C ALA A 31 13.72 1.57 4.28
N TYR A 32 12.91 2.22 3.44
CA TYR A 32 11.95 1.53 2.56
C TYR A 32 12.64 0.60 1.55
N PHE A 33 13.70 1.10 0.91
CA PHE A 33 14.53 0.31 -0.01
C PHE A 33 15.13 -0.92 0.68
N ASN A 34 15.60 -0.78 1.91
CA ASN A 34 16.18 -1.92 2.62
C ASN A 34 15.11 -2.87 3.18
N GLU A 35 14.13 -2.38 3.92
CA GLU A 35 13.21 -3.24 4.68
C GLU A 35 12.19 -3.95 3.79
N VAL A 36 11.79 -3.32 2.69
CA VAL A 36 10.79 -3.87 1.75
C VAL A 36 11.43 -4.66 0.62
N PHE A 37 12.56 -4.20 0.10
CA PHE A 37 13.22 -4.78 -1.08
C PHE A 37 14.58 -5.43 -0.81
N GLY A 38 15.13 -5.31 0.39
CA GLY A 38 16.40 -5.94 0.76
C GLY A 38 17.59 -5.29 0.06
N SER A 39 17.63 -3.96 -0.03
CA SER A 39 18.72 -3.25 -0.71
C SER A 39 20.10 -3.55 -0.13
N GLY A 40 20.21 -3.76 1.18
CA GLY A 40 21.50 -3.82 1.89
C GLY A 40 22.24 -2.48 1.94
N ILE A 41 21.69 -1.42 1.36
CA ILE A 41 22.33 -0.10 1.26
C ILE A 41 21.95 0.71 2.50
N LYS A 42 22.96 1.18 3.24
CA LYS A 42 22.78 2.04 4.43
C LYS A 42 22.69 3.52 4.09
N ASN A 43 23.43 3.97 3.08
CA ASN A 43 23.41 5.33 2.59
C ASN A 43 23.66 5.33 1.07
N PHE A 44 22.87 6.10 0.33
CA PHE A 44 23.06 6.30 -1.12
C PHE A 44 24.05 7.44 -1.42
N TRP A 45 24.40 8.26 -0.43
CA TRP A 45 25.15 9.51 -0.55
C TRP A 45 24.51 10.50 -1.53
N TYR A 46 23.17 10.50 -1.54
CA TYR A 46 22.33 11.25 -2.46
C TYR A 46 21.43 12.22 -1.69
N ASP A 47 21.40 13.48 -2.14
CA ASP A 47 20.23 14.33 -1.92
C ASP A 47 19.00 13.75 -2.63
N ALA A 48 17.81 14.18 -2.21
CA ALA A 48 16.57 13.55 -2.65
C ALA A 48 16.37 13.59 -4.18
N HIS A 49 16.73 14.71 -4.84
CA HIS A 49 16.60 14.80 -6.30
C HIS A 49 17.54 13.85 -7.08
N HIS A 50 18.66 13.42 -6.46
CA HIS A 50 19.65 12.57 -7.12
C HIS A 50 19.13 11.16 -7.36
N PHE A 51 18.12 10.71 -6.62
CA PHE A 51 17.42 9.46 -6.92
C PHE A 51 16.74 9.48 -8.30
N TRP A 52 16.47 10.67 -8.84
CA TRP A 52 16.00 10.84 -10.21
C TRP A 52 17.15 11.08 -11.19
N ASP A 53 18.03 12.03 -10.88
CA ASP A 53 19.08 12.50 -11.80
C ASP A 53 20.19 11.47 -12.03
N LEU A 54 20.56 10.75 -10.96
CA LEU A 54 21.61 9.74 -10.97
C LEU A 54 21.07 8.31 -11.04
N PHE A 55 19.76 8.14 -11.24
CA PHE A 55 19.11 6.83 -11.31
C PHE A 55 19.86 5.84 -12.20
N ASP A 56 20.22 6.26 -13.42
CA ASP A 56 20.86 5.40 -14.41
C ASP A 56 22.32 5.04 -14.10
N LYS A 57 22.92 5.70 -13.11
CA LYS A 57 24.25 5.40 -12.58
C LYS A 57 24.21 4.44 -11.38
N ASN A 58 23.06 4.29 -10.72
CA ASN A 58 22.90 3.37 -9.59
C ASN A 58 22.34 2.02 -10.04
N THR A 59 23.19 0.99 -10.01
CA THR A 59 22.83 -0.37 -10.48
C THR A 59 21.66 -0.97 -9.71
N TRP A 60 21.58 -0.75 -8.39
CA TRP A 60 20.50 -1.28 -7.57
C TRP A 60 19.15 -0.63 -7.87
N LEU A 61 19.10 0.71 -8.01
CA LEU A 61 17.88 1.43 -8.38
C LEU A 61 17.37 0.96 -9.75
N LYS A 62 18.24 0.87 -10.77
CA LYS A 62 17.86 0.37 -12.11
C LYS A 62 17.34 -1.05 -12.09
N ALA A 63 17.96 -1.92 -11.30
CA ALA A 63 17.54 -3.32 -11.21
C ALA A 63 16.14 -3.43 -10.60
N ASN A 64 15.85 -2.64 -9.56
CA ASN A 64 14.66 -2.80 -8.73
C ASN A 64 13.49 -1.87 -9.05
N PHE A 65 13.73 -0.77 -9.76
CA PHE A 65 12.73 0.26 -10.04
C PHE A 65 12.67 0.62 -11.52
N THR A 66 11.54 1.21 -11.92
CA THR A 66 11.33 1.79 -13.25
C THR A 66 11.11 3.29 -13.07
N LYS A 67 11.85 4.14 -13.79
CA LYS A 67 11.55 5.58 -13.86
C LYS A 67 10.23 5.77 -14.61
N VAL A 68 9.33 6.53 -14.01
CA VAL A 68 8.05 6.92 -14.61
C VAL A 68 7.97 8.44 -14.59
N LYS A 69 7.85 9.02 -15.78
CA LYS A 69 7.78 10.48 -15.94
C LYS A 69 6.44 10.99 -15.46
N ASN A 70 6.44 12.18 -14.85
CA ASN A 70 5.21 12.89 -14.56
C ASN A 70 4.60 13.40 -15.87
N THR A 71 3.38 12.98 -16.18
CA THR A 71 2.60 13.45 -17.35
C THR A 71 1.25 13.99 -16.87
N PRO A 72 0.54 14.81 -17.67
CA PRO A 72 -0.74 15.38 -17.24
C PRO A 72 -1.80 14.33 -16.85
N SER A 73 -1.71 13.11 -17.39
CA SER A 73 -2.62 12.01 -17.08
C SER A 73 -2.09 11.06 -15.99
N PHE A 74 -0.91 11.32 -15.45
CA PHE A 74 -0.26 10.41 -14.50
C PHE A 74 -0.91 10.51 -13.12
N VAL A 75 -1.12 9.36 -12.50
CA VAL A 75 -1.50 9.24 -11.07
C VAL A 75 -0.58 8.19 -10.45
N PRO A 76 0.15 8.51 -9.36
CA PRO A 76 1.06 7.56 -8.74
C PRO A 76 0.31 6.39 -8.13
N LYS A 77 0.92 5.21 -8.19
CA LYS A 77 0.41 4.00 -7.58
C LYS A 77 0.98 3.83 -6.19
N LYS A 78 0.31 3.00 -5.39
CA LYS A 78 0.80 2.59 -4.07
C LYS A 78 2.24 2.09 -4.18
N GLY A 79 3.12 2.56 -3.30
CA GLY A 79 4.53 2.17 -3.27
C GLY A 79 5.41 2.80 -4.35
N ASP A 80 4.87 3.60 -5.28
CA ASP A 80 5.72 4.46 -6.10
C ASP A 80 6.47 5.43 -5.19
N VAL A 81 7.71 5.76 -5.53
CA VAL A 81 8.51 6.74 -4.80
C VAL A 81 8.49 8.05 -5.59
N ALA A 82 7.84 9.07 -5.05
CA ALA A 82 7.80 10.40 -5.63
C ALA A 82 9.12 11.13 -5.36
N ILE A 83 9.64 11.81 -6.39
CA ILE A 83 10.87 12.59 -6.29
C ILE A 83 10.58 14.01 -6.79
N TRP A 84 10.85 14.97 -5.94
CA TRP A 84 10.87 16.39 -6.28
C TRP A 84 12.27 16.79 -6.73
N SER A 85 12.32 17.65 -7.73
CA SER A 85 13.58 18.21 -8.24
C SER A 85 14.21 19.17 -7.22
N GLY A 86 15.50 19.47 -7.39
CA GLY A 86 16.21 20.46 -6.56
C GLY A 86 15.61 21.87 -6.57
N THR A 87 14.76 22.19 -7.55
CA THR A 87 14.08 23.50 -7.62
C THR A 87 13.05 23.73 -6.51
N LEU A 88 12.63 22.67 -5.79
CA LEU A 88 11.66 22.76 -4.69
C LEU A 88 12.18 23.61 -3.51
N ASN A 89 13.43 23.42 -3.09
CA ASN A 89 13.93 23.90 -1.80
C ASN A 89 15.42 24.30 -1.83
N GLY A 90 15.87 24.88 -2.93
CA GLY A 90 17.24 25.43 -3.03
C GLY A 90 18.33 24.38 -3.28
N GLY A 91 17.97 23.22 -3.86
CA GLY A 91 18.93 22.26 -4.42
C GLY A 91 18.79 20.82 -3.93
N TRP A 92 18.10 20.57 -2.82
CA TRP A 92 18.04 19.24 -2.20
C TRP A 92 16.98 18.33 -2.83
N GLY A 93 15.84 18.93 -3.19
CA GLY A 93 14.63 18.23 -3.57
C GLY A 93 13.95 17.56 -2.38
N HIS A 94 13.05 16.63 -2.67
CA HIS A 94 12.33 15.83 -1.68
C HIS A 94 12.01 14.44 -2.22
N ILE A 95 11.83 13.46 -1.34
CA ILE A 95 11.52 12.08 -1.71
C ILE A 95 10.51 11.50 -0.72
N ALA A 96 9.47 10.85 -1.25
CA ALA A 96 8.38 10.31 -0.43
C ALA A 96 7.76 9.05 -1.05
N ILE A 97 7.05 8.28 -0.24
CA ILE A 97 6.50 6.98 -0.66
C ILE A 97 4.99 7.10 -0.85
N CYS A 98 4.51 6.97 -2.08
CA CYS A 98 3.11 7.20 -2.46
C CYS A 98 2.16 6.18 -1.83
N THR A 99 1.00 6.65 -1.40
CA THR A 99 -0.09 5.79 -0.90
C THR A 99 -0.88 5.12 -2.02
N GLY A 100 -0.82 5.69 -3.22
CA GLY A 100 -1.67 5.32 -4.35
C GLY A 100 -3.04 6.02 -4.35
N GLU A 101 -3.31 6.87 -3.36
CA GLU A 101 -4.49 7.72 -3.32
C GLU A 101 -4.18 9.06 -4.02
N GLY A 102 -5.07 9.50 -4.91
CA GLY A 102 -4.90 10.73 -5.65
C GLY A 102 -5.67 10.76 -6.97
N ASN A 103 -5.41 11.81 -7.74
CA ASN A 103 -5.84 12.01 -9.11
C ASN A 103 -4.78 12.86 -9.84
N THR A 104 -5.10 13.42 -11.00
CA THR A 104 -4.17 14.22 -11.80
C THR A 104 -3.82 15.59 -11.21
N ASN A 105 -4.48 15.99 -10.11
CA ASN A 105 -4.26 17.28 -9.45
C ASN A 105 -3.56 17.16 -8.09
N TYR A 106 -3.79 16.05 -7.38
CA TYR A 106 -3.16 15.80 -6.09
C TYR A 106 -2.87 14.32 -5.87
N PHE A 107 -1.94 14.01 -4.98
CA PHE A 107 -1.73 12.67 -4.46
C PHE A 107 -1.35 12.71 -2.99
N TYR A 108 -1.39 11.55 -2.34
CA TYR A 108 -0.88 11.38 -0.99
C TYR A 108 0.39 10.53 -0.98
N SER A 109 1.33 10.91 -0.11
CA SER A 109 2.51 10.10 0.21
C SER A 109 2.76 10.06 1.71
N TYR A 110 3.63 9.15 2.12
CA TYR A 110 4.23 9.13 3.43
C TYR A 110 5.60 9.79 3.36
N ASP A 111 5.75 10.83 4.16
CA ASP A 111 6.82 11.80 4.06
C ASP A 111 7.49 11.93 5.42
N GLN A 112 8.81 11.98 5.40
CA GLN A 112 9.60 12.44 6.54
C GLN A 112 10.25 13.78 6.17
N ASN A 113 10.33 14.70 7.14
CA ASN A 113 10.90 16.03 6.95
C ASN A 113 10.17 16.92 5.94
N TRP A 114 8.84 16.74 5.79
CA TRP A 114 7.97 17.70 5.10
C TRP A 114 7.29 18.65 6.09
N SER A 115 6.31 18.14 6.86
CA SER A 115 5.64 18.90 7.92
C SER A 115 6.29 18.75 9.30
N GLY A 116 7.40 18.01 9.37
CA GLY A 116 8.07 17.65 10.61
C GLY A 116 8.96 16.42 10.44
N LYS A 117 9.69 16.06 11.49
CA LYS A 117 10.70 14.99 11.44
C LYS A 117 10.15 13.57 11.44
N ALA A 118 8.88 13.36 11.79
CA ALA A 118 8.25 12.05 11.77
C ALA A 118 7.66 11.74 10.38
N CYS A 119 7.64 10.46 10.02
CA CYS A 119 6.88 9.98 8.86
C CYS A 119 5.39 10.26 9.06
N THR A 120 4.78 11.02 8.16
CA THR A 120 3.35 11.36 8.21
C THR A 120 2.74 11.29 6.81
N LYS A 121 1.43 11.06 6.74
CA LYS A 121 0.70 11.11 5.46
C LYS A 121 0.48 12.57 5.07
N VAL A 122 0.98 12.97 3.91
CA VAL A 122 0.90 14.35 3.40
C VAL A 122 0.16 14.38 2.07
N LYS A 123 -0.65 15.43 1.86
CA LYS A 123 -1.28 15.73 0.58
C LYS A 123 -0.37 16.66 -0.22
N HIS A 124 -0.09 16.28 -1.47
CA HIS A 124 0.75 17.04 -2.39
C HIS A 124 0.03 17.35 -3.68
N THR A 125 0.45 18.43 -4.33
CA THR A 125 0.24 18.64 -5.77
C THR A 125 1.41 18.05 -6.54
N TYR A 126 1.39 18.15 -7.87
CA TYR A 126 2.51 17.71 -8.73
C TYR A 126 3.60 18.77 -8.91
N ASP A 127 3.58 19.82 -8.10
CA ASP A 127 4.51 20.93 -8.20
C ASP A 127 5.95 20.49 -7.92
N HIS A 128 6.89 20.99 -8.72
CA HIS A 128 8.33 20.64 -8.69
C HIS A 128 8.67 19.13 -8.81
N ILE A 129 7.73 18.24 -9.14
CA ILE A 129 7.98 16.81 -9.31
C ILE A 129 8.91 16.55 -10.50
N ALA A 130 10.05 15.89 -10.24
CA ALA A 130 10.94 15.38 -11.27
C ALA A 130 10.37 14.11 -11.92
N GLY A 131 9.80 13.23 -11.10
CA GLY A 131 9.12 12.01 -11.54
C GLY A 131 8.95 11.00 -10.42
N PHE A 132 8.70 9.75 -10.79
CA PHE A 132 8.37 8.67 -9.86
C PHE A 132 9.21 7.43 -10.14
N LEU A 133 9.65 6.73 -9.09
CA LEU A 133 10.28 5.41 -9.20
C LEU A 133 9.26 4.35 -8.83
N ARG A 134 8.91 3.49 -9.78
CA ARG A 134 7.97 2.38 -9.57
C ARG A 134 8.72 1.10 -9.23
N PRO A 135 8.49 0.47 -8.07
CA PRO A 135 9.09 -0.83 -7.75
C PRO A 135 8.72 -1.89 -8.79
N LYS A 136 9.68 -2.68 -9.27
CA LYS A 136 9.38 -3.81 -10.17
C LYS A 136 8.77 -4.99 -9.40
N LYS A 137 9.18 -5.19 -8.15
CA LYS A 137 8.69 -6.28 -7.29
C LYS A 137 7.34 -5.94 -6.65
N GLN A 138 6.29 -5.93 -7.46
CA GLN A 138 4.94 -5.54 -7.06
C GLN A 138 4.33 -6.45 -5.96
N SER A 139 4.80 -7.69 -5.81
CA SER A 139 4.37 -8.59 -4.72
C SER A 139 4.68 -8.10 -3.31
N LYS A 140 5.57 -7.10 -3.17
CA LYS A 140 5.84 -6.42 -1.89
C LYS A 140 4.95 -5.21 -1.64
N ILE A 141 4.24 -4.75 -2.67
CA ILE A 141 3.43 -3.53 -2.68
C ILE A 141 1.95 -3.86 -2.60
N SER A 142 1.48 -4.72 -3.49
CA SER A 142 0.09 -5.12 -3.57
C SER A 142 -0.23 -6.14 -2.49
N ALA A 143 -1.36 -5.95 -1.81
CA ALA A 143 -1.90 -6.97 -0.92
C ALA A 143 -2.10 -8.27 -1.71
N LYS A 144 -1.76 -9.41 -1.11
CA LYS A 144 -1.93 -10.72 -1.78
C LYS A 144 -3.40 -10.91 -2.16
N VAL A 145 -3.67 -11.57 -3.27
CA VAL A 145 -5.03 -12.00 -3.62
C VAL A 145 -5.27 -13.36 -2.97
N LEU A 146 -6.27 -13.47 -2.09
CA LEU A 146 -6.57 -14.74 -1.41
C LEU A 146 -7.18 -15.76 -2.36
N ASP A 147 -8.16 -15.34 -3.16
CA ASP A 147 -8.82 -16.15 -4.16
C ASP A 147 -8.96 -15.37 -5.47
N LYS A 148 -8.61 -16.01 -6.60
CA LYS A 148 -8.82 -15.45 -7.95
C LYS A 148 -10.18 -15.83 -8.53
N THR A 149 -10.82 -16.86 -7.98
CA THR A 149 -12.09 -17.46 -8.42
C THR A 149 -12.97 -17.78 -7.22
N GLY A 150 -14.28 -17.84 -7.41
CA GLY A 150 -15.24 -18.10 -6.34
C GLY A 150 -16.50 -17.28 -6.50
N TYR A 151 -17.29 -17.18 -5.43
CA TYR A 151 -18.47 -16.35 -5.42
C TYR A 151 -18.11 -14.87 -5.45
N LYS A 152 -18.80 -14.12 -6.32
CA LYS A 152 -18.65 -12.67 -6.50
C LYS A 152 -20.00 -12.03 -6.81
N GLN A 153 -20.02 -10.70 -6.78
CA GLN A 153 -21.24 -9.92 -7.00
C GLN A 153 -21.98 -10.34 -8.28
N GLY A 154 -23.29 -10.56 -8.15
CA GLY A 154 -24.17 -11.02 -9.24
C GLY A 154 -24.40 -12.53 -9.27
N ASN A 155 -23.59 -13.35 -8.59
CA ASN A 155 -23.86 -14.78 -8.50
C ASN A 155 -25.14 -15.09 -7.73
N LYS A 156 -25.89 -16.10 -8.17
CA LYS A 156 -27.16 -16.53 -7.57
C LYS A 156 -27.17 -18.05 -7.39
N THR A 157 -26.83 -18.54 -6.20
CA THR A 157 -26.76 -19.99 -5.91
C THR A 157 -27.06 -20.28 -4.44
N ASN A 158 -27.38 -21.54 -4.12
CA ASN A 158 -27.50 -21.98 -2.73
C ASN A 158 -26.18 -21.86 -1.97
N GLY A 159 -25.03 -21.97 -2.66
CA GLY A 159 -23.73 -21.75 -2.03
C GLY A 159 -23.47 -20.31 -1.62
N VAL A 160 -24.05 -19.34 -2.33
CA VAL A 160 -24.04 -17.93 -1.90
C VAL A 160 -24.88 -17.73 -0.64
N LEU A 161 -26.04 -18.41 -0.53
CA LEU A 161 -26.84 -18.38 0.69
C LEU A 161 -26.03 -18.93 1.87
N ALA A 162 -25.37 -20.08 1.69
CA ALA A 162 -24.51 -20.67 2.74
C ALA A 162 -23.36 -19.73 3.14
N LEU A 163 -22.68 -19.10 2.18
CA LEU A 163 -21.64 -18.09 2.46
C LEU A 163 -22.19 -16.92 3.28
N LYS A 164 -23.38 -16.42 2.95
CA LYS A 164 -24.02 -15.33 3.69
C LYS A 164 -24.35 -15.71 5.12
N GLU A 165 -24.86 -16.92 5.36
CA GLU A 165 -25.10 -17.39 6.73
C GLU A 165 -23.77 -17.45 7.52
N LEU A 166 -22.67 -17.93 6.92
CA LEU A 166 -21.34 -17.86 7.54
C LEU A 166 -20.87 -16.43 7.85
N LEU A 167 -21.10 -15.48 6.93
CA LEU A 167 -20.78 -14.08 7.17
C LEU A 167 -21.67 -13.47 8.28
N LEU A 168 -22.94 -13.86 8.38
CA LEU A 168 -23.82 -13.42 9.46
C LEU A 168 -23.40 -14.00 10.81
N LEU A 169 -22.92 -15.25 10.85
CA LEU A 169 -22.27 -15.82 12.04
C LEU A 169 -20.99 -15.05 12.40
N ALA A 170 -20.14 -14.74 11.43
CA ALA A 170 -18.95 -13.90 11.62
C ALA A 170 -19.30 -12.53 12.20
N LYS A 171 -20.42 -11.92 11.76
CA LYS A 171 -20.95 -10.70 12.34
C LYS A 171 -21.35 -10.90 13.81
N ALA A 172 -22.09 -11.97 14.12
CA ALA A 172 -22.54 -12.28 15.48
C ALA A 172 -21.35 -12.44 16.45
N VAL A 173 -20.26 -13.07 16.00
CA VAL A 173 -19.01 -13.19 16.76
C VAL A 173 -18.07 -11.96 16.63
N LYS A 174 -18.60 -10.82 16.16
CA LYS A 174 -17.90 -9.53 16.05
C LYS A 174 -16.62 -9.54 15.19
N LEU A 175 -16.54 -10.41 14.19
CA LEU A 175 -15.43 -10.38 13.21
C LEU A 175 -15.56 -9.21 12.22
N HIS A 176 -16.80 -8.81 11.90
CA HIS A 176 -17.15 -7.60 11.15
C HIS A 176 -18.52 -7.07 11.59
N ASN A 177 -18.93 -5.91 11.09
CA ASN A 177 -20.22 -5.26 11.42
C ASN A 177 -21.20 -5.13 10.23
N VAL A 178 -20.79 -5.57 9.03
CA VAL A 178 -21.62 -5.49 7.81
C VAL A 178 -22.85 -6.39 7.87
N GLY A 179 -24.05 -5.83 7.68
CA GLY A 179 -25.30 -6.57 7.53
C GLY A 179 -25.58 -6.99 6.09
N MET A 180 -26.38 -8.05 5.90
CA MET A 180 -26.83 -8.54 4.59
C MET A 180 -28.14 -9.32 4.71
N ASP A 181 -28.83 -9.44 3.59
CA ASP A 181 -30.04 -10.25 3.40
C ASP A 181 -29.74 -11.75 3.35
N LYS A 182 -30.72 -12.57 3.73
CA LYS A 182 -30.63 -14.04 3.75
C LYS A 182 -31.27 -14.65 2.50
N ASN A 183 -30.61 -14.49 1.36
CA ASN A 183 -31.02 -15.10 0.09
C ASN A 183 -29.80 -15.56 -0.73
N GLY A 184 -30.04 -16.33 -1.78
CA GLY A 184 -28.96 -16.86 -2.64
C GLY A 184 -28.27 -15.84 -3.57
N THR A 185 -28.56 -14.53 -3.48
CA THR A 185 -27.99 -13.52 -4.40
C THR A 185 -26.79 -12.80 -3.79
N TYR A 186 -25.63 -12.81 -4.44
CA TYR A 186 -24.43 -12.13 -3.97
C TYR A 186 -24.55 -10.64 -4.30
N GLY A 187 -25.06 -9.87 -3.34
CA GLY A 187 -25.28 -8.43 -3.48
C GLY A 187 -24.10 -7.57 -3.01
N LYS A 188 -24.28 -6.24 -3.09
CA LYS A 188 -23.29 -5.25 -2.62
C LYS A 188 -22.95 -5.42 -1.13
N GLY A 189 -23.94 -5.77 -0.30
CA GLY A 189 -23.74 -6.03 1.13
C GLY A 189 -22.79 -7.20 1.39
N THR A 190 -22.95 -8.30 0.64
CA THR A 190 -22.05 -9.47 0.69
C THR A 190 -20.65 -9.11 0.22
N ALA A 191 -20.52 -8.42 -0.91
CA ALA A 191 -19.22 -7.95 -1.41
C ALA A 191 -18.49 -7.08 -0.38
N LYS A 192 -19.21 -6.16 0.27
CA LYS A 192 -18.68 -5.29 1.34
C LYS A 192 -18.20 -6.09 2.55
N ALA A 193 -18.93 -7.13 2.97
CA ALA A 193 -18.53 -8.00 4.08
C ALA A 193 -17.26 -8.80 3.75
N VAL A 194 -17.21 -9.40 2.55
CA VAL A 194 -16.03 -10.13 2.05
C VAL A 194 -14.81 -9.21 2.00
N ASN A 195 -14.94 -8.01 1.44
CA ASN A 195 -13.84 -7.05 1.37
C ASN A 195 -13.37 -6.56 2.74
N THR A 196 -14.31 -6.34 3.67
CA THR A 196 -13.99 -5.96 5.04
C THR A 196 -13.11 -7.02 5.72
N LEU A 197 -13.42 -8.31 5.50
CA LEU A 197 -12.64 -9.43 6.03
C LEU A 197 -11.30 -9.59 5.30
N LEU A 198 -11.27 -9.54 3.97
CA LEU A 198 -10.03 -9.58 3.18
C LEU A 198 -9.06 -8.49 3.63
N LYS A 199 -9.54 -7.25 3.78
CA LYS A 199 -8.76 -6.13 4.30
C LYS A 199 -8.21 -6.40 5.69
N LYS A 200 -9.07 -6.86 6.61
CA LYS A 200 -8.68 -7.19 7.99
C LYS A 200 -7.60 -8.29 8.03
N TRP A 201 -7.59 -9.18 7.05
CA TRP A 201 -6.59 -10.24 6.91
C TRP A 201 -5.39 -9.86 6.02
N GLY A 202 -5.30 -8.62 5.53
CA GLY A 202 -4.17 -8.14 4.73
C GLY A 202 -4.18 -8.60 3.27
N TYR A 203 -5.33 -8.99 2.72
CA TYR A 203 -5.51 -9.35 1.32
C TYR A 203 -6.17 -8.22 0.52
N SER A 204 -6.00 -8.27 -0.80
CA SER A 204 -6.67 -7.35 -1.74
C SER A 204 -8.19 -7.48 -1.65
N GLU A 205 -8.89 -6.34 -1.60
CA GLU A 205 -10.35 -6.21 -1.52
C GLU A 205 -11.03 -6.50 -2.88
N ASN A 206 -10.84 -7.70 -3.43
CA ASN A 206 -11.33 -8.09 -4.75
C ASN A 206 -12.78 -8.60 -4.79
N GLY A 207 -13.45 -8.68 -3.64
CA GLY A 207 -14.84 -9.08 -3.49
C GLY A 207 -15.13 -10.56 -3.79
N ILE A 208 -14.09 -11.40 -3.88
CA ILE A 208 -14.21 -12.82 -4.21
C ILE A 208 -14.12 -13.66 -2.94
N ALA A 209 -15.12 -14.52 -2.75
CA ALA A 209 -15.11 -15.57 -1.75
C ALA A 209 -14.92 -16.93 -2.42
N GLY A 210 -13.68 -17.39 -2.49
CA GLY A 210 -13.31 -18.73 -2.96
C GLY A 210 -13.14 -19.71 -1.81
N VAL A 211 -12.55 -20.86 -2.11
CA VAL A 211 -12.34 -21.94 -1.13
C VAL A 211 -11.45 -21.46 0.03
N ASN A 212 -10.41 -20.67 -0.24
CA ASN A 212 -9.49 -20.22 0.80
C ASN A 212 -10.15 -19.20 1.73
N PHE A 213 -10.94 -18.28 1.18
CA PHE A 213 -11.75 -17.34 1.95
C PHE A 213 -12.72 -18.08 2.87
N ILE A 214 -13.48 -19.05 2.35
CA ILE A 214 -14.48 -19.80 3.13
C ILE A 214 -13.82 -20.58 4.27
N LYS A 215 -12.72 -21.30 4.01
CA LYS A 215 -11.96 -22.02 5.04
C LYS A 215 -11.46 -21.07 6.13
N LYS A 216 -10.79 -19.98 5.72
CA LYS A 216 -10.28 -18.99 6.67
C LYS A 216 -11.39 -18.34 7.49
N LEU A 217 -12.52 -18.00 6.87
CA LEU A 217 -13.68 -17.45 7.58
C LEU A 217 -14.17 -18.41 8.65
N SER A 218 -14.33 -19.69 8.32
CA SER A 218 -14.74 -20.73 9.26
C SER A 218 -13.77 -20.82 10.44
N ASP A 219 -12.46 -20.88 10.17
CA ASP A 219 -11.44 -20.96 11.24
C ASP A 219 -11.49 -19.75 12.19
N GLU A 220 -11.65 -18.54 11.65
CA GLU A 220 -11.74 -17.31 12.45
C GLU A 220 -13.04 -17.25 13.28
N ILE A 221 -14.15 -17.79 12.76
CA ILE A 221 -15.40 -17.93 13.53
C ILE A 221 -15.20 -18.92 14.67
N THR A 222 -14.64 -20.10 14.39
CA THR A 222 -14.41 -21.14 15.41
C THR A 222 -13.52 -20.64 16.55
N LYS A 223 -12.49 -19.83 16.26
CA LYS A 223 -11.64 -19.19 17.28
C LYS A 223 -12.38 -18.23 18.22
N LYS A 224 -13.57 -17.74 17.85
CA LYS A 224 -14.38 -16.82 18.66
C LYS A 224 -15.46 -17.51 19.49
N ILE A 225 -15.76 -18.76 19.17
CA ILE A 225 -16.77 -19.57 19.87
C ILE A 225 -16.13 -20.37 21.01
N LYS A 226 -14.83 -20.65 20.92
CA LYS A 226 -14.02 -21.16 22.03
C LYS A 226 -13.63 -20.02 22.97
#